data_AF-A0A845MSC9-F1
#
_entry.id   AF-A0A845MSC9-F1
#
_cell.length_a   1.000
_cell.length_b   1.000
_cell.length_c   1.000
_cell.angle_alpha   90.00
_cell.angle_beta   90.00
_cell.angle_gamma   90.00
#
_symmetry.space_group_name_H-M   'P 1'
#
loop_
_entity.id
_entity.type
_entity.pdbx_description
1 polymer ?
#
loop_
_entity_poly.entity_id
_entity_poly.type
_entity_poly.pdbx_seq_one_letter_code
_entity_poly.pdbx_strand_id
1 'polypeptide(L)'
;MLEILQNSWVVNIGTGVISGLLVALLTRAAFSSKDDKELARAIESANREVLFAIRAEVSESNIPALEVVHALINATARKYKLETRLLLKPQQLSEELIKEVMDSSFISSKQKAEYCQALASLKASQETELDRKIQKENEKFVASVEYRERLIMVFSITLGMIAAFSTMFVLLRSTAPSGLFSKLLDSVFPMMMIFGVVVLFMNIVQVLMKARHKRLREEFGVPLPPEEGEK
;
A
#
# COMPACT_ATOMS: atom_id res chain seq x y z
N MET A 1 -0.70 -45.52 -17.61
CA MET A 1 -0.63 -44.07 -17.25
C MET A 1 -0.17 -43.85 -15.82
N LEU A 2 -0.74 -44.53 -14.81
CA LEU A 2 -0.29 -44.42 -13.41
C LEU A 2 1.16 -44.88 -13.16
N GLU A 3 1.65 -45.89 -13.89
CA GLU A 3 3.03 -46.39 -13.74
C GLU A 3 4.11 -45.39 -14.20
N ILE A 4 3.78 -44.52 -15.16
CA ILE A 4 4.70 -43.46 -15.63
C ILE A 4 4.84 -42.37 -14.56
N LEU A 5 3.76 -42.09 -13.82
CA LEU A 5 3.73 -41.14 -12.71
C LEU A 5 4.35 -41.68 -11.41
N GLN A 6 4.56 -43.00 -11.30
CA GLN A 6 5.24 -43.63 -10.17
C GLN A 6 6.73 -43.83 -10.42
N ASN A 7 7.22 -43.58 -11.65
CA ASN A 7 8.63 -43.72 -11.96
C ASN A 7 9.44 -42.59 -11.31
N SER A 8 10.34 -42.96 -10.38
CA SER A 8 11.13 -42.04 -9.57
C SER A 8 11.94 -41.03 -10.39
N TRP A 9 12.39 -41.41 -11.60
CA TRP A 9 13.10 -40.52 -12.52
C TRP A 9 12.18 -39.44 -13.11
N VAL A 10 10.96 -39.83 -13.51
CA VAL A 10 9.95 -38.92 -14.06
C VAL A 10 9.39 -37.99 -12.98
N VAL A 11 9.19 -38.49 -11.76
CA VAL A 11 8.79 -37.66 -10.61
C VAL A 11 9.89 -36.66 -10.27
N ASN A 12 11.14 -37.09 -10.14
CA ASN A 12 12.22 -36.18 -9.74
C ASN A 12 12.54 -35.13 -10.82
N ILE A 13 12.61 -35.52 -12.10
CA ILE A 13 12.86 -34.57 -13.20
C ILE A 13 11.64 -33.72 -13.49
N GLY A 14 10.45 -34.31 -13.52
CA GLY A 14 9.20 -33.59 -13.73
C GLY A 14 8.96 -32.56 -12.63
N THR A 15 9.10 -32.95 -11.37
CA THR A 15 8.99 -32.03 -10.23
C THR A 15 10.09 -30.98 -10.25
N GLY A 16 11.33 -31.31 -10.64
CA GLY A 16 12.43 -30.35 -10.76
C GLY A 16 12.20 -29.29 -11.85
N VAL A 17 11.74 -29.71 -13.03
CA VAL A 17 11.44 -28.81 -14.16
C VAL A 17 10.23 -27.93 -13.85
N ILE A 18 9.15 -28.53 -13.30
CA ILE A 18 7.96 -27.79 -12.89
C ILE A 18 8.30 -26.79 -11.77
N SER A 19 9.08 -27.21 -10.78
CA SER A 19 9.60 -26.35 -9.70
C SER A 19 10.40 -25.17 -10.26
N GLY A 20 11.37 -25.42 -11.14
CA GLY A 20 12.20 -24.37 -11.74
C GLY A 20 11.38 -23.37 -12.56
N LEU A 21 10.42 -23.87 -13.35
CA LEU A 21 9.51 -23.01 -14.12
C LEU A 21 8.62 -22.16 -13.21
N LEU A 22 8.08 -22.76 -12.14
CA LEU A 22 7.21 -22.08 -11.19
C LEU A 22 7.97 -20.98 -10.44
N VAL A 23 9.20 -21.26 -10.01
CA VAL A 23 10.09 -20.25 -9.41
C VAL A 23 10.39 -19.14 -10.40
N ALA A 24 10.75 -19.44 -11.65
CA ALA A 24 11.05 -18.41 -12.66
C ALA A 24 9.85 -17.48 -12.93
N LEU A 25 8.64 -18.04 -12.99
CA LEU A 25 7.39 -17.27 -13.14
C LEU A 25 7.13 -16.39 -11.91
N LEU A 26 7.29 -16.94 -10.70
CA LEU A 26 7.12 -16.18 -9.46
C LEU A 26 8.14 -15.05 -9.33
N THR A 27 9.42 -15.32 -9.64
CA THR A 27 10.49 -14.33 -9.60
C THR A 27 10.18 -13.18 -10.56
N ARG A 28 9.81 -13.46 -11.81
CA ARG A 28 9.45 -12.41 -12.78
C ARG A 28 8.26 -11.59 -12.32
N ALA A 29 7.22 -12.23 -11.79
CA ALA A 29 6.04 -11.54 -11.26
C ALA A 29 6.37 -10.64 -10.06
N ALA A 30 7.24 -11.12 -9.16
CA ALA A 30 7.70 -10.36 -8.01
C ALA A 30 8.54 -9.14 -8.40
N PHE A 31 9.49 -9.31 -9.34
CA PHE A 31 10.35 -8.21 -9.80
C PHE A 31 9.57 -7.12 -10.55
N SER A 32 8.62 -7.48 -11.42
CA SER A 32 7.78 -6.48 -12.09
C SER A 32 6.98 -5.61 -11.12
N SER A 33 6.53 -6.18 -10.00
CA SER A 33 5.81 -5.41 -8.97
C SER A 33 6.70 -4.55 -8.08
N LYS A 34 8.02 -4.81 -8.10
CA LYS A 34 8.99 -4.06 -7.31
C LYS A 34 9.25 -2.69 -7.91
N ASP A 35 9.28 -2.59 -9.23
CA ASP A 35 9.54 -1.33 -9.94
C ASP A 35 8.39 -0.33 -9.71
N ASP A 36 7.14 -0.79 -9.83
CA ASP A 36 5.95 0.04 -9.53
C ASP A 36 5.95 0.55 -8.07
N LYS A 37 6.37 -0.33 -7.15
CA LYS A 37 6.52 -0.02 -5.73
C LYS A 37 7.59 1.02 -5.47
N GLU A 38 8.74 0.88 -6.10
CA GLU A 38 9.83 1.83 -5.97
C GLU A 38 9.43 3.20 -6.52
N LEU A 39 8.75 3.22 -7.67
CA LEU A 39 8.21 4.45 -8.26
C LEU A 39 7.19 5.12 -7.35
N ALA A 40 6.19 4.37 -6.83
CA ALA A 40 5.18 4.92 -5.95
C ALA A 40 5.78 5.53 -4.66
N ARG A 41 6.74 4.82 -4.05
CA ARG A 41 7.47 5.30 -2.86
C ARG A 41 8.32 6.52 -3.16
N ALA A 42 8.96 6.57 -4.33
CA ALA A 42 9.74 7.72 -4.75
C ALA A 42 8.86 8.96 -4.91
N ILE A 43 7.69 8.83 -5.57
CA ILE A 43 6.71 9.92 -5.71
C ILE A 43 6.27 10.44 -4.34
N GLU A 44 5.86 9.53 -3.45
CA GLU A 44 5.38 9.88 -2.12
C GLU A 44 6.46 10.55 -1.27
N SER A 45 7.70 10.04 -1.33
CA SER A 45 8.83 10.60 -0.58
C SER A 45 9.26 11.96 -1.12
N ALA A 46 9.28 12.14 -2.44
CA ALA A 46 9.57 13.42 -3.08
C ALA A 46 8.53 14.49 -2.70
N ASN A 47 7.24 14.13 -2.75
CA ASN A 47 6.15 15.03 -2.35
C ASN A 47 6.24 15.42 -0.87
N ARG A 48 6.50 14.45 0.02
CA ARG A 48 6.75 14.74 1.45
C ARG A 48 7.93 15.67 1.66
N GLU A 49 9.05 15.45 0.96
CA GLU A 49 10.24 16.30 1.10
C GLU A 49 9.94 17.75 0.72
N VAL A 50 9.21 17.98 -0.39
CA VAL A 50 8.77 19.32 -0.78
C VAL A 50 7.81 19.91 0.25
N LEU A 51 6.84 19.12 0.73
CA LEU A 51 5.86 19.56 1.71
C LEU A 51 6.52 19.98 3.03
N PHE A 52 7.45 19.18 3.55
CA PHE A 52 8.17 19.47 4.79
C PHE A 52 9.05 20.72 4.68
N ALA A 53 9.67 20.94 3.52
CA ALA A 53 10.46 22.15 3.28
C ALA A 53 9.59 23.41 3.32
N ILE A 54 8.41 23.40 2.69
CA ILE A 54 7.50 24.55 2.71
C ILE A 54 6.84 24.72 4.08
N ARG A 55 6.53 23.62 4.77
CA ARG A 55 5.92 23.64 6.10
C ARG A 55 6.72 24.43 7.13
N ALA A 56 8.05 24.30 7.11
CA ALA A 56 8.92 25.07 8.01
C ALA A 56 8.72 26.58 7.80
N GLU A 57 8.67 27.02 6.55
CA GLU A 57 8.51 28.42 6.15
C GLU A 57 7.11 28.98 6.52
N VAL A 58 6.06 28.15 6.45
CA VAL A 58 4.70 28.54 6.88
C VAL A 58 4.67 28.91 8.37
N SER A 59 5.41 28.18 9.21
CA SER A 59 5.45 28.44 10.65
C SER A 59 6.09 29.78 11.01
N GLU A 60 6.93 30.31 10.11
CA GLU A 60 7.59 31.60 10.22
C GLU A 60 6.83 32.73 9.49
N SER A 61 5.62 32.45 8.98
CA SER A 61 4.80 33.37 8.17
C SER A 61 5.49 33.87 6.90
N ASN A 62 6.49 33.15 6.39
CA ASN A 62 7.27 33.52 5.22
C ASN A 62 6.97 32.55 4.08
N ILE A 63 6.02 32.83 3.21
CA ILE A 63 5.72 31.91 2.09
C ILE A 63 6.71 32.18 0.93
N PRO A 64 7.46 31.15 0.48
CA PRO A 64 8.37 31.32 -0.64
C PRO A 64 7.62 31.68 -1.92
N ALA A 65 8.25 32.51 -2.76
CA ALA A 65 7.71 32.87 -4.06
C ALA A 65 7.47 31.63 -4.95
N LEU A 66 6.49 31.71 -5.85
CA LEU A 66 6.09 30.59 -6.72
C LEU A 66 7.28 30.01 -7.52
N GLU A 67 8.20 30.87 -7.96
CA GLU A 67 9.42 30.48 -8.67
C GLU A 67 10.33 29.59 -7.82
N VAL A 68 10.47 29.90 -6.53
CA VAL A 68 11.25 29.13 -5.57
C VAL A 68 10.60 27.77 -5.32
N VAL A 69 9.27 27.74 -5.20
CA VAL A 69 8.51 26.48 -5.05
C VAL A 69 8.69 25.60 -6.29
N HIS A 70 8.60 26.16 -7.50
CA HIS A 70 8.88 25.40 -8.72
C HIS A 70 10.33 24.91 -8.80
N ALA A 71 11.30 25.73 -8.39
CA ALA A 71 12.70 25.32 -8.34
C ALA A 71 12.91 24.16 -7.37
N LEU A 72 12.26 24.21 -6.20
CA LEU A 72 12.27 23.15 -5.19
C LEU A 72 11.67 21.86 -5.75
N ILE A 73 10.46 21.91 -6.34
CA ILE A 73 9.82 20.74 -6.97
C ILE A 73 10.73 20.14 -8.04
N ASN A 74 11.30 20.97 -8.93
CA ASN A 74 12.19 20.49 -9.99
C ASN A 74 13.49 19.88 -9.46
N ALA A 75 14.08 20.46 -8.41
CA ALA A 75 15.27 19.93 -7.77
C ALA A 75 14.99 18.58 -7.10
N THR A 76 13.88 18.48 -6.37
CA THR A 76 13.47 17.23 -5.72
C THR A 76 13.12 16.18 -6.76
N ALA A 77 12.42 16.51 -7.84
CA ALA A 77 12.14 15.59 -8.95
C ALA A 77 13.44 14.99 -9.51
N ARG A 78 14.48 15.80 -9.74
CA ARG A 78 15.79 15.32 -10.19
C ARG A 78 16.47 14.42 -9.15
N LYS A 79 16.42 14.78 -7.87
CA LYS A 79 17.00 13.98 -6.77
C LYS A 79 16.42 12.57 -6.73
N TYR A 80 15.11 12.43 -6.94
CA TYR A 80 14.40 11.15 -6.96
C TYR A 80 14.30 10.50 -8.35
N LYS A 81 14.90 11.10 -9.38
CA LYS A 81 14.85 10.64 -10.79
C LYS A 81 13.42 10.50 -11.33
N LEU A 82 12.55 11.43 -10.94
CA LEU A 82 11.15 11.50 -11.34
C LEU A 82 10.94 12.60 -12.39
N GLU A 83 9.90 12.45 -13.18
CA GLU A 83 9.40 13.54 -14.01
C GLU A 83 8.63 14.53 -13.14
N THR A 84 8.84 15.84 -13.33
CA THR A 84 8.18 16.90 -12.55
C THR A 84 6.65 16.79 -12.54
N ARG A 85 6.05 16.25 -13.61
CA ARG A 85 4.60 16.04 -13.71
C ARG A 85 4.03 15.01 -12.73
N LEU A 86 4.89 14.20 -12.09
CA LEU A 86 4.50 13.20 -11.11
C LEU A 86 4.42 13.77 -9.68
N LEU A 87 4.95 14.98 -9.45
CA LEU A 87 4.95 15.64 -8.15
C LEU A 87 3.77 16.61 -8.02
N LEU A 88 3.40 16.88 -6.77
CA LEU A 88 2.36 17.85 -6.42
C LEU A 88 2.69 19.24 -6.97
N LYS A 89 1.67 19.89 -7.52
CA LYS A 89 1.76 21.28 -7.99
C LYS A 89 1.69 22.26 -6.82
N PRO A 90 2.14 23.52 -6.97
CA PRO A 90 2.06 24.54 -5.92
C PRO A 90 0.65 24.72 -5.33
N GLN A 91 -0.38 24.66 -6.17
CA GLN A 91 -1.77 24.68 -5.72
C GLN A 91 -2.06 23.50 -4.77
N GLN A 92 -1.72 22.27 -5.14
CA GLN A 92 -1.99 21.07 -4.33
C GLN A 92 -1.18 21.06 -3.03
N LEU A 93 0.08 21.50 -3.08
CA LEU A 93 0.88 21.71 -1.88
C LEU A 93 0.21 22.69 -0.91
N SER A 94 -0.38 23.77 -1.43
CA SER A 94 -1.13 24.71 -0.61
C SER A 94 -2.37 24.08 0.01
N GLU A 95 -3.05 23.17 -0.69
CA GLU A 95 -4.25 22.47 -0.20
C GLU A 95 -3.90 21.49 0.93
N GLU A 96 -2.83 20.71 0.78
CA GLU A 96 -2.31 19.82 1.83
C GLU A 96 -1.87 20.60 3.08
N LEU A 97 -1.16 21.73 2.90
CA LEU A 97 -0.74 22.58 4.02
C LEU A 97 -1.92 23.27 4.72
N ILE A 98 -2.92 23.74 3.96
CA ILE A 98 -4.15 24.31 4.53
C ILE A 98 -4.87 23.25 5.37
N LYS A 99 -4.99 22.02 4.85
CA LYS A 99 -5.58 20.91 5.60
C LYS A 99 -4.84 20.69 6.92
N GLU A 100 -3.52 20.58 6.88
CA GLU A 100 -2.69 20.36 8.07
C GLU A 100 -2.82 21.49 9.11
N VAL A 101 -2.85 22.75 8.68
CA VAL A 101 -3.08 23.90 9.56
C VAL A 101 -4.47 23.84 10.20
N MET A 102 -5.49 23.46 9.44
CA MET A 102 -6.88 23.39 9.91
C MET A 102 -7.10 22.23 10.89
N ASP A 103 -6.47 21.08 10.65
CA ASP A 103 -6.54 19.89 11.50
C ASP A 103 -5.77 20.07 12.82
N SER A 104 -4.81 20.99 12.87
CA SER A 104 -4.03 21.26 14.08
C SER A 104 -4.90 21.81 15.22
N SER A 105 -4.95 21.08 16.34
CA SER A 105 -5.62 21.51 17.58
C SER A 105 -4.80 22.53 18.38
N PHE A 106 -3.52 22.72 18.06
CA PHE A 106 -2.59 23.57 18.79
C PHE A 106 -2.50 25.01 18.26
N ILE A 107 -3.09 25.29 17.10
CA ILE A 107 -3.05 26.62 16.45
C ILE A 107 -4.37 27.34 16.72
N SER A 108 -4.28 28.60 17.18
CA SER A 108 -5.48 29.42 17.42
C SER A 108 -6.22 29.74 16.12
N SER A 109 -7.54 29.95 16.19
CA SER A 109 -8.35 30.28 15.01
C SER A 109 -7.85 31.50 14.23
N LYS A 110 -7.26 32.48 14.94
CA LYS A 110 -6.67 33.67 14.32
C LYS A 110 -5.43 33.31 13.49
N GLN A 111 -4.52 32.51 14.04
CA GLN A 111 -3.32 32.05 13.34
C GLN A 111 -3.66 31.14 12.16
N LYS A 112 -4.68 30.28 12.29
CA LYS A 112 -5.19 29.47 11.16
C LYS A 112 -5.59 30.35 9.98
N ALA A 113 -6.31 31.45 10.24
CA ALA A 113 -6.71 32.38 9.20
C ALA A 113 -5.51 33.06 8.54
N GLU A 114 -4.53 33.51 9.33
CA GLU A 114 -3.30 34.14 8.83
C GLU A 114 -2.48 33.19 7.94
N TYR A 115 -2.26 31.94 8.37
CA TYR A 115 -1.54 30.94 7.60
C TYR A 115 -2.28 30.54 6.32
N CYS A 116 -3.59 30.31 6.38
CA CYS A 116 -4.40 29.99 5.21
C CYS A 116 -4.40 31.15 4.19
N GLN A 117 -4.40 32.39 4.64
CA GLN A 117 -4.31 33.56 3.77
C GLN A 117 -2.94 33.65 3.08
N ALA A 118 -1.85 33.36 3.82
CA ALA A 118 -0.51 33.33 3.25
C ALA A 118 -0.36 32.25 2.16
N LEU A 119 -0.90 31.05 2.41
CA LEU A 119 -0.91 29.92 1.47
C LEU A 119 -1.76 30.16 0.22
N ALA A 120 -2.74 31.06 0.26
CA ALA A 120 -3.58 31.38 -0.89
C ALA A 120 -2.79 31.96 -2.08
N SER A 121 -1.62 32.55 -1.83
CA SER A 121 -0.72 33.05 -2.88
C SER A 121 -0.22 31.94 -3.83
N LEU A 122 -0.11 30.70 -3.34
CA LEU A 122 0.32 29.53 -4.13
C LEU A 122 -0.82 28.94 -4.98
N LYS A 123 -2.09 29.19 -4.61
CA LYS A 123 -3.28 28.79 -5.39
C LYS A 123 -3.43 29.54 -6.70
N ALA A 124 -2.74 30.67 -6.88
CA ALA A 124 -2.82 31.47 -8.11
C ALA A 124 -2.12 30.80 -9.31
N SER A 125 -1.45 29.66 -9.13
CA SER A 125 -0.88 28.89 -10.22
C SER A 125 -1.99 28.33 -11.12
N GLN A 126 -1.97 28.68 -12.41
CA GLN A 126 -2.92 28.12 -13.38
C GLN A 126 -2.60 26.64 -13.60
N GLU A 127 -3.40 25.78 -12.98
CA GLU A 127 -3.35 24.35 -13.22
C GLU A 127 -4.18 24.01 -14.45
N THR A 128 -3.58 23.31 -15.43
CA THR A 128 -4.31 22.86 -16.62
C THR A 128 -5.19 21.67 -16.25
N GLU A 129 -6.34 21.51 -16.90
CA GLU A 129 -7.17 20.28 -16.76
C GLU A 129 -6.38 19.00 -17.03
N LEU A 130 -5.39 19.06 -17.92
CA LEU A 130 -4.47 17.95 -18.18
C LEU A 130 -3.58 17.63 -16.96
N ASP A 131 -3.06 18.64 -16.27
CA ASP A 131 -2.24 18.47 -15.07
C ASP A 131 -3.06 17.80 -13.95
N ARG A 132 -4.32 18.23 -13.77
CA ARG A 132 -5.25 17.60 -12.81
C ARG A 132 -5.52 16.15 -13.11
N LYS A 133 -5.71 15.81 -14.39
CA LYS A 133 -5.96 14.43 -14.81
C LYS A 133 -4.75 13.54 -14.54
N ILE A 134 -3.55 14.00 -14.94
CA ILE A 134 -2.28 13.29 -14.68
C ILE A 134 -2.10 13.07 -13.19
N GLN A 135 -2.35 14.10 -12.36
CA GLN A 135 -2.21 13.97 -10.93
C GLN A 135 -3.18 12.94 -10.34
N LYS A 136 -4.45 12.99 -10.72
CA LYS A 136 -5.45 12.02 -10.27
C LYS A 136 -5.10 10.59 -10.67
N GLU A 137 -4.50 10.40 -11.84
CA GLU A 137 -3.97 9.11 -12.27
C GLU A 137 -2.78 8.67 -11.41
N ASN A 138 -1.86 9.57 -11.08
CA ASN A 138 -0.71 9.30 -10.21
C ASN A 138 -1.14 8.91 -8.79
N GLU A 139 -2.10 9.63 -8.19
CA GLU A 139 -2.64 9.32 -6.88
C GLU A 139 -3.33 7.96 -6.86
N LYS A 140 -4.11 7.64 -7.90
CA LYS A 140 -4.71 6.31 -8.07
C LYS A 140 -3.64 5.23 -8.20
N PHE A 141 -2.59 5.49 -8.96
CA PHE A 141 -1.47 4.56 -9.11
C PHE A 141 -0.80 4.28 -7.76
N VAL A 142 -0.34 5.32 -7.04
CA VAL A 142 0.31 5.19 -5.73
C VAL A 142 -0.60 4.43 -4.75
N ALA A 143 -1.87 4.82 -4.65
CA ALA A 143 -2.82 4.16 -3.76
C ALA A 143 -3.10 2.69 -4.15
N SER A 144 -3.07 2.36 -5.45
CA SER A 144 -3.24 0.98 -5.92
C SER A 144 -2.05 0.09 -5.56
N VAL A 145 -0.84 0.65 -5.64
CA VAL A 145 0.41 -0.03 -5.30
C VAL A 145 0.50 -0.29 -3.80
N GLU A 146 0.21 0.72 -2.98
CA GLU A 146 0.16 0.59 -1.52
C GLU A 146 -0.88 -0.45 -1.08
N TYR A 147 -2.08 -0.39 -1.68
CA TYR A 147 -3.12 -1.36 -1.40
C TYR A 147 -2.66 -2.79 -1.73
N ARG A 148 -2.07 -3.00 -2.91
CA ARG A 148 -1.51 -4.30 -3.31
C ARG A 148 -0.42 -4.76 -2.34
N GLU A 149 0.45 -3.87 -1.85
CA GLU A 149 1.47 -4.20 -0.86
C GLU A 149 0.85 -4.68 0.46
N ARG A 150 -0.17 -3.97 0.96
CA ARG A 150 -0.90 -4.38 2.17
C ARG A 150 -1.53 -5.76 2.02
N LEU A 151 -2.06 -6.08 0.83
CA LEU A 151 -2.58 -7.41 0.54
C LEU A 151 -1.51 -8.48 0.58
N ILE A 152 -0.41 -8.28 -0.15
CA ILE A 152 0.69 -9.26 -0.18
C ILE A 152 1.22 -9.52 1.24
N MET A 153 1.32 -8.49 2.06
CA MET A 153 1.72 -8.61 3.46
C MET A 153 0.73 -9.47 4.27
N VAL A 154 -0.58 -9.18 4.21
CA VAL A 154 -1.62 -9.96 4.91
C VAL A 154 -1.64 -11.42 4.43
N PHE A 155 -1.51 -11.66 3.13
CA PHE A 155 -1.40 -13.01 2.57
C PHE A 155 -0.16 -13.76 3.08
N SER A 156 0.99 -13.09 3.10
CA SER A 156 2.24 -13.70 3.55
C SER A 156 2.17 -14.06 5.05
N ILE A 157 1.62 -13.18 5.88
CA ILE A 157 1.44 -13.42 7.32
C ILE A 157 0.45 -14.57 7.56
N THR A 158 -0.69 -14.58 6.87
CA THR A 158 -1.69 -15.64 7.03
C THR A 158 -1.17 -17.00 6.57
N LEU A 159 -0.46 -17.06 5.44
CA LEU A 159 0.15 -18.29 4.95
C LEU A 159 1.28 -18.77 5.89
N GLY A 160 2.09 -17.85 6.40
CA GLY A 160 3.12 -18.15 7.40
C GLY A 160 2.53 -18.72 8.69
N MET A 161 1.43 -18.16 9.19
CA MET A 161 0.72 -18.70 10.35
C MET A 161 0.17 -20.10 10.09
N ILE A 162 -0.45 -20.35 8.93
CA ILE A 162 -0.94 -21.68 8.57
C ILE A 162 0.20 -22.70 8.53
N ALA A 163 1.33 -22.34 7.92
CA ALA A 163 2.50 -23.21 7.84
C ALA A 163 3.10 -23.49 9.23
N ALA A 164 3.21 -22.46 10.08
CA ALA A 164 3.71 -22.61 11.44
C ALA A 164 2.80 -23.51 12.28
N PHE A 165 1.48 -23.31 12.24
CA PHE A 165 0.53 -24.15 12.97
C PHE A 165 0.49 -25.58 12.43
N SER A 166 0.58 -25.77 11.11
CA SER A 166 0.66 -27.09 10.49
C SER A 166 1.91 -27.85 10.94
N THR A 167 3.06 -27.17 10.95
CA THR A 167 4.34 -27.75 11.37
C THR A 167 4.31 -28.10 12.85
N MET A 168 3.84 -27.18 13.70
CA MET A 168 3.67 -27.40 15.13
C MET A 168 2.73 -28.58 15.40
N PHE A 169 1.65 -28.72 14.64
CA PHE A 169 0.74 -29.84 14.75
C PHE A 169 1.40 -31.18 14.42
N VAL A 170 2.13 -31.26 13.30
CA VAL A 170 2.85 -32.49 12.90
C VAL A 170 3.84 -32.91 13.98
N LEU A 171 4.59 -31.94 14.55
CA LEU A 171 5.55 -32.21 15.62
C LEU A 171 4.88 -32.70 16.91
N LEU A 172 3.80 -32.05 17.35
CA LEU A 172 3.01 -32.48 18.52
C LEU A 172 2.39 -33.86 18.30
N ARG A 173 1.87 -34.14 17.10
CA ARG A 173 1.28 -35.44 16.75
C ARG A 173 2.30 -36.56 16.77
N SER A 174 3.51 -36.29 16.29
CA SER A 174 4.62 -37.26 16.24
C SER A 174 5.18 -37.61 17.61
N THR A 175 5.06 -36.71 18.59
CA THR A 175 5.57 -36.89 19.96
C THR A 175 4.49 -37.29 20.96
N ALA A 176 3.21 -37.13 20.63
CA ALA A 176 2.11 -37.46 21.53
C ALA A 176 1.91 -38.98 21.73
N PRO A 177 1.81 -39.48 22.98
CA PRO A 177 1.45 -40.86 23.24
C PRO A 177 0.02 -41.17 22.75
N SER A 178 -0.23 -42.42 22.34
CA SER A 178 -1.45 -42.91 21.65
C SER A 178 -2.73 -42.95 22.52
N GLY A 179 -2.93 -41.97 23.40
CA GLY A 179 -4.05 -41.85 24.33
C GLY A 179 -5.15 -40.88 23.86
N LEU A 180 -6.00 -40.46 24.80
CA LEU A 180 -7.12 -39.54 24.55
C LEU A 180 -6.67 -38.20 23.94
N PHE A 181 -5.46 -37.74 24.26
CA PHE A 181 -4.90 -36.49 23.75
C PHE A 181 -4.66 -36.51 22.24
N SER A 182 -4.19 -37.63 21.67
CA SER A 182 -3.98 -37.73 20.22
C SER A 182 -5.30 -37.74 19.45
N LYS A 183 -6.34 -38.38 20.00
CA LYS A 183 -7.69 -38.39 19.42
C LYS A 183 -8.34 -37.00 19.45
N LEU A 184 -8.07 -36.22 20.50
CA LEU A 184 -8.56 -34.85 20.64
C LEU A 184 -7.85 -33.91 19.66
N LEU A 185 -6.52 -34.05 19.49
CA LEU A 185 -5.74 -33.35 18.48
C LEU A 185 -6.22 -33.65 17.05
N ASP A 186 -6.48 -34.92 16.73
CA ASP A 186 -6.95 -35.35 15.40
C ASP A 186 -8.34 -34.80 15.06
N SER A 187 -9.19 -34.56 16.06
CA SER A 187 -10.54 -34.00 15.88
C SER A 187 -10.53 -32.47 15.78
N VAL A 188 -9.70 -31.79 16.57
CA VAL A 188 -9.66 -30.32 16.65
C VAL A 188 -8.87 -29.69 15.48
N PHE A 189 -7.85 -30.37 14.96
CA PHE A 189 -6.99 -29.82 13.93
C PHE A 189 -7.68 -29.53 12.59
N PRO A 190 -8.49 -30.44 12.02
CA PRO A 190 -9.26 -30.14 10.80
C PRO A 190 -10.19 -28.94 10.99
N MET A 191 -10.78 -28.80 12.18
CA MET A 191 -11.66 -27.67 12.51
C MET A 191 -10.89 -26.34 12.59
N MET A 192 -9.69 -26.33 13.18
CA MET A 192 -8.77 -25.17 13.19
C MET A 192 -8.29 -24.80 11.79
N MET A 193 -7.96 -25.78 10.93
CA MET A 193 -7.56 -25.53 9.55
C MET A 193 -8.70 -24.94 8.72
N ILE A 194 -9.92 -25.47 8.87
CA ILE A 194 -11.12 -24.90 8.25
C ILE A 194 -11.34 -23.47 8.74
N PHE A 195 -11.20 -23.21 10.04
CA PHE A 195 -11.33 -21.87 10.60
C PHE A 195 -10.27 -20.91 10.02
N GLY A 196 -9.02 -21.36 9.89
CA GLY A 196 -7.95 -20.61 9.26
C GLY A 196 -8.25 -20.27 7.80
N VAL A 197 -8.76 -21.23 7.03
CA VAL A 197 -9.19 -21.02 5.64
C VAL A 197 -10.36 -20.04 5.55
N VAL A 198 -11.35 -20.15 6.44
CA VAL A 198 -12.50 -19.23 6.51
C VAL A 198 -12.06 -17.80 6.84
N VAL A 199 -11.15 -17.62 7.80
CA VAL A 199 -10.60 -16.30 8.13
C VAL A 199 -9.80 -15.73 6.96
N LEU A 200 -9.04 -16.55 6.24
CA LEU A 200 -8.29 -16.14 5.06
C LEU A 200 -9.26 -15.70 3.95
N PHE A 201 -10.32 -16.48 3.71
CA PHE A 201 -11.37 -16.15 2.75
C PHE A 201 -12.12 -14.87 3.14
N MET A 202 -12.43 -14.68 4.42
CA MET A 202 -13.10 -13.49 4.93
C MET A 202 -12.23 -12.24 4.76
N ASN A 203 -10.92 -12.34 4.98
CA ASN A 203 -9.98 -11.26 4.68
C ASN A 203 -9.96 -10.92 3.18
N ILE A 204 -9.91 -11.93 2.30
CA ILE A 204 -9.98 -11.73 0.84
C ILE A 204 -11.29 -11.04 0.45
N VAL A 205 -12.43 -11.47 1.02
CA VAL A 205 -13.75 -10.90 0.73
C VAL A 205 -13.87 -9.46 1.23
N GLN A 206 -13.44 -9.16 2.46
CA GLN A 206 -13.45 -7.78 2.99
C GLN A 206 -12.59 -6.85 2.13
N VAL A 207 -11.45 -7.36 1.66
CA VAL A 207 -10.56 -6.69 0.72
C VAL A 207 -11.27 -6.44 -0.61
N LEU A 208 -11.85 -7.47 -1.22
CA LEU A 208 -12.55 -7.36 -2.49
C LEU A 208 -13.73 -6.38 -2.39
N MET A 209 -14.45 -6.40 -1.27
CA MET A 209 -15.53 -5.46 -0.99
C MET A 209 -15.00 -4.03 -0.84
N LYS A 210 -13.92 -3.80 -0.11
CA LYS A 210 -13.31 -2.45 0.01
C LYS A 210 -12.78 -1.93 -1.33
N ALA A 211 -12.17 -2.79 -2.16
CA ALA A 211 -11.76 -2.43 -3.51
C ALA A 211 -12.96 -2.10 -4.41
N ARG A 212 -14.01 -2.93 -4.36
CA ARG A 212 -15.26 -2.69 -5.09
C ARG A 212 -15.94 -1.40 -4.63
N HIS A 213 -15.96 -1.12 -3.32
CA HIS A 213 -16.54 0.09 -2.77
C HIS A 213 -15.76 1.34 -3.17
N LYS A 214 -14.42 1.28 -3.17
CA LYS A 214 -13.56 2.36 -3.66
C LYS A 214 -13.80 2.61 -5.15
N ARG A 215 -13.87 1.57 -5.98
CA ARG A 215 -14.18 1.67 -7.42
C ARG A 215 -15.57 2.28 -7.68
N LEU A 216 -16.60 1.79 -6.99
CA LEU A 216 -17.96 2.31 -7.11
C LEU A 216 -18.03 3.78 -6.67
N ARG A 217 -17.37 4.15 -5.57
CA ARG A 217 -17.35 5.54 -5.10
C ARG A 217 -16.60 6.48 -6.03
N GLU A 218 -15.52 6.01 -6.68
CA GLU A 218 -14.84 6.76 -7.74
C GLU A 218 -15.70 6.94 -9.00
N GLU A 219 -16.52 5.94 -9.34
CA GLU A 219 -17.47 5.98 -10.45
C GLU A 219 -18.65 6.93 -10.16
N PHE A 220 -19.08 7.02 -8.90
CA PHE A 220 -20.18 7.89 -8.46
C PHE A 220 -19.74 9.23 -7.83
N GLY A 221 -18.44 9.56 -7.84
CA GLY A 221 -17.91 10.83 -7.33
C GLY A 221 -18.10 11.06 -5.82
N VAL A 222 -18.22 10.00 -5.01
CA VAL A 222 -18.51 10.10 -3.57
C VAL A 222 -17.19 10.15 -2.77
N PRO A 223 -16.94 11.19 -1.95
CA PRO A 223 -15.72 11.29 -1.15
C PRO A 223 -15.58 10.15 -0.12
N LEU A 224 -14.33 9.83 0.24
CA LEU A 224 -14.00 8.77 1.21
C LEU A 224 -14.56 9.13 2.59
N PRO A 225 -15.09 8.15 3.35
CA PRO A 225 -15.50 8.38 4.72
C PRO A 225 -14.23 8.66 5.56
N PRO A 226 -14.31 9.55 6.57
CA PRO A 226 -13.21 9.74 7.50
C PRO A 226 -12.84 8.38 8.12
N GLU A 227 -11.54 8.09 8.20
CA GLU A 227 -11.08 6.83 8.80
C GLU A 227 -11.56 6.78 10.26
N GLU A 228 -12.33 5.75 10.61
CA GLU A 228 -12.72 5.46 11.98
C GLU A 228 -11.46 5.09 12.77
N GLY A 229 -10.80 6.10 13.31
CA GLY A 229 -9.54 6.00 14.05
C GLY A 229 -9.05 7.31 14.67
N GLU A 230 -9.50 8.47 14.19
CA GLU A 230 -9.23 9.75 14.86
C GLU A 230 -10.42 10.17 15.74
N LYS A 231 -10.36 9.76 17.00
CA LYS A 231 -10.97 10.46 18.13
C LYS A 231 -9.94 10.60 19.22
#